data_AF-A0A8J8FZS1-F1
#
_entry.id   AF-A0A8J8FZS1-F1
#
_cell.length_a   1.000
_cell.length_b   1.000
_cell.length_c   1.000
_cell.angle_alpha   90.00
_cell.angle_beta   90.00
_cell.angle_gamma   90.00
#
_symmetry.space_group_name_H-M   'P 1'
#
loop_
_entity.id
_entity.type
_entity.pdbx_description
1 polymer ?
#
loop_
_entity_poly.entity_id
_entity_poly.type
_entity_poly.pdbx_seq_one_letter_code
_entity_poly.pdbx_strand_id
1 'polypeptide(L)'
;MAESEYQRLKDFLLPFIIERFRSTAVNDELRKSVENIAKAFLWCIVSIQNKMHLTEITTISVAEAFYERGLYNLLNELDIGTKKITMEGFLLVLPGEIHNWLLFLHNNGQLKGVYDRFTGTYEIK
;
A
#
# COMPACT_ATOMS: atom_id res chain seq x y z
N MET A 1 11.31 -18.26 2.40
CA MET A 1 10.19 -18.07 3.36
C MET A 1 9.53 -16.71 3.15
N ALA A 2 10.29 -15.60 3.20
CA ALA A 2 9.73 -14.27 2.91
C ALA A 2 9.21 -14.12 1.47
N GLU A 3 9.97 -14.54 0.45
CA GLU A 3 9.55 -14.46 -0.96
C GLU A 3 8.22 -15.21 -1.26
N SER A 4 8.07 -16.42 -0.71
CA SER A 4 6.85 -17.22 -0.87
C SER A 4 5.63 -16.59 -0.17
N GLU A 5 5.86 -15.96 0.98
CA GLU A 5 4.81 -15.26 1.72
C GLU A 5 4.41 -13.96 1.02
N TYR A 6 5.39 -13.19 0.54
CA TYR A 6 5.17 -12.01 -0.30
C TYR A 6 4.32 -12.35 -1.52
N GLN A 7 4.70 -13.38 -2.29
CA GLN A 7 3.98 -13.74 -3.50
C GLN A 7 2.52 -14.15 -3.19
N ARG A 8 2.29 -14.92 -2.12
CA ARG A 8 0.94 -15.26 -1.65
C ARG A 8 0.12 -14.01 -1.31
N LEU A 9 0.66 -13.10 -0.51
CA LEU A 9 -0.05 -11.88 -0.10
C LEU A 9 -0.31 -10.95 -1.28
N LYS A 10 0.62 -10.91 -2.24
CA LYS A 10 0.51 -10.15 -3.47
C LYS A 10 -0.64 -10.65 -4.33
N ASP A 11 -0.73 -11.96 -4.54
CA ASP A 11 -1.81 -12.58 -5.32
C ASP A 11 -3.18 -12.39 -4.65
N PHE A 12 -3.21 -12.22 -3.34
CA PHE A 12 -4.43 -11.95 -2.57
C PHE A 12 -4.83 -10.47 -2.56
N LEU A 13 -3.90 -9.55 -2.31
CA LEU A 13 -4.19 -8.12 -2.07
C LEU A 13 -4.29 -7.32 -3.37
N LEU A 14 -3.41 -7.56 -4.35
CA LEU A 14 -3.39 -6.75 -5.57
C LEU A 14 -4.72 -6.76 -6.34
N PRO A 15 -5.44 -7.90 -6.49
CA PRO A 15 -6.74 -7.90 -7.14
C PRO A 15 -7.75 -6.98 -6.45
N PHE A 16 -7.79 -7.00 -5.12
CA PHE A 16 -8.66 -6.14 -4.31
C PHE A 16 -8.36 -4.65 -4.53
N ILE A 17 -7.07 -4.28 -4.55
CA ILE A 17 -6.65 -2.90 -4.81
C ILE A 17 -7.05 -2.51 -6.24
N ILE A 18 -6.69 -3.32 -7.24
CA ILE A 18 -6.98 -3.03 -8.65
C ILE A 18 -8.48 -2.84 -8.89
N GLU A 19 -9.34 -3.69 -8.31
CA GLU A 19 -10.79 -3.57 -8.45
C GLU A 19 -11.31 -2.23 -7.90
N ARG A 20 -10.82 -1.81 -6.74
CA ARG A 20 -11.19 -0.54 -6.11
C ARG A 20 -10.77 0.68 -6.94
N PHE A 21 -9.66 0.57 -7.68
CA PHE A 21 -9.17 1.62 -8.60
C PHE A 21 -9.66 1.44 -10.06
N ARG A 22 -10.45 0.40 -10.38
CA ARG A 22 -11.12 0.24 -11.68
C ARG A 22 -12.45 0.99 -11.74
N SER A 23 -13.14 1.14 -10.61
CA SER A 23 -14.46 1.79 -10.53
C SER A 23 -14.38 3.32 -10.54
N THR A 24 -13.18 3.87 -10.41
CA THR A 24 -12.89 5.31 -10.44
C THR A 24 -12.18 5.64 -11.76
N ALA A 25 -12.49 6.80 -12.36
CA ALA A 25 -11.86 7.27 -13.60
C ALA A 25 -10.39 7.69 -13.35
N VAL A 26 -9.58 6.74 -12.87
CA VAL A 26 -8.20 6.90 -12.45
C VAL A 26 -7.30 6.57 -13.63
N ASN A 27 -6.38 7.47 -13.96
CA ASN A 27 -5.42 7.25 -15.04
C ASN A 27 -4.52 6.02 -14.77
N ASP A 28 -4.00 5.41 -15.84
CA ASP A 28 -3.20 4.19 -15.73
C ASP A 28 -1.87 4.39 -14.98
N GLU A 29 -1.34 5.62 -14.95
CA GLU A 29 -0.11 5.96 -14.24
C GLU A 29 -0.29 5.94 -12.71
N LEU A 30 -1.41 6.46 -12.23
CA LEU A 30 -1.80 6.37 -10.82
C LEU A 30 -1.99 4.91 -10.44
N ARG A 31 -2.70 4.13 -11.25
CA ARG A 31 -2.90 2.70 -10.98
C ARG A 31 -1.57 1.98 -10.81
N LYS A 32 -0.63 2.18 -11.73
CA LYS A 32 0.73 1.61 -11.62
C LYS A 32 1.48 2.08 -10.37
N SER A 33 1.29 3.34 -9.98
CA SER A 33 1.94 3.89 -8.79
C SER A 33 1.38 3.29 -7.50
N VAL A 34 0.05 3.15 -7.41
CA VAL A 34 -0.62 2.46 -6.31
C VAL A 34 -0.19 1.00 -6.23
N GLU A 35 -0.16 0.28 -7.36
CA GLU A 35 0.28 -1.10 -7.41
C GLU A 35 1.72 -1.28 -6.89
N ASN A 36 2.60 -0.32 -7.18
CA ASN A 36 3.99 -0.37 -6.70
C ASN A 36 4.09 -0.06 -5.20
N ILE A 37 3.32 0.92 -4.72
CA ILE A 37 3.23 1.18 -3.27
C ILE A 37 2.66 -0.06 -2.55
N ALA A 38 1.68 -0.75 -3.14
CA ALA A 38 1.13 -1.97 -2.58
C ALA A 38 2.18 -3.10 -2.51
N LYS A 39 3.00 -3.27 -3.56
CA LYS A 39 4.10 -4.25 -3.55
C LYS A 39 5.14 -3.91 -2.48
N ALA A 40 5.55 -2.64 -2.38
CA ALA A 40 6.47 -2.17 -1.36
C ALA A 40 5.90 -2.36 0.07
N PHE A 41 4.61 -2.07 0.25
CA PHE A 41 3.89 -2.36 1.49
C PHE A 41 3.94 -3.84 1.86
N LEU A 42 3.66 -4.72 0.91
CA LEU A 42 3.71 -6.16 1.13
C LEU A 42 5.12 -6.61 1.52
N TRP A 43 6.14 -6.10 0.85
CA TRP A 43 7.53 -6.37 1.24
C TRP A 43 7.86 -5.88 2.64
N CYS A 44 7.41 -4.68 3.00
CA CYS A 44 7.57 -4.11 4.32
C CYS A 44 6.96 -5.05 5.38
N ILE A 45 5.68 -5.42 5.25
CA ILE A 45 4.99 -6.22 6.29
C ILE A 45 5.57 -7.62 6.47
N VAL A 46 6.04 -8.26 5.38
CA VAL A 46 6.66 -9.59 5.43
C VAL A 46 8.05 -9.53 6.08
N SER A 47 8.70 -8.38 6.02
CA SER A 47 10.03 -8.15 6.58
C SER A 47 10.01 -7.71 8.05
N ILE A 48 8.86 -7.33 8.60
CA ILE A 48 8.73 -6.94 10.01
C ILE A 48 8.99 -8.16 10.89
N GLN A 49 9.87 -8.00 11.88
CA GLN A 49 10.26 -9.07 12.81
C GLN A 49 9.56 -8.98 14.16
N ASN A 50 9.36 -7.76 14.68
CA ASN A 50 8.72 -7.52 15.97
C ASN A 50 7.48 -6.67 15.78
N LYS A 51 7.66 -5.35 15.78
CA LYS A 51 6.58 -4.38 15.86
C LYS A 51 6.89 -3.20 14.95
N MET A 52 5.87 -2.67 14.30
CA MET A 52 5.95 -1.45 13.52
C MET A 52 4.63 -0.70 13.55
N HIS A 53 4.69 0.62 13.51
CA HIS A 53 3.52 1.49 13.44
C HIS A 53 3.12 1.77 11.99
N LEU A 54 1.83 2.00 11.77
CA LEU A 54 1.25 2.34 10.46
C LEU A 54 2.01 3.47 9.74
N THR A 55 2.44 4.49 10.49
CA THR A 55 3.20 5.63 9.96
C THR A 55 4.55 5.21 9.40
N GLU A 56 5.24 4.28 10.07
CA GLU A 56 6.52 3.74 9.63
C GLU A 56 6.32 2.85 8.40
N ILE A 57 5.34 1.94 8.45
CA ILE A 57 4.96 1.09 7.30
C ILE A 57 4.67 1.96 6.08
N THR A 58 3.87 3.01 6.25
CA THR A 58 3.51 3.93 5.16
C THR A 58 4.74 4.63 4.58
N THR A 59 5.58 5.19 5.45
CA THR A 59 6.77 5.93 5.03
C THR A 59 7.74 5.05 4.26
N ILE A 60 7.99 3.83 4.75
CA ILE A 60 8.86 2.85 4.10
C ILE A 60 8.27 2.42 2.76
N SER A 61 6.97 2.11 2.71
CA SER A 61 6.30 1.68 1.48
C SER A 61 6.41 2.74 0.36
N VAL A 62 6.27 4.01 0.71
CA VAL A 62 6.44 5.12 -0.24
C VAL A 62 7.89 5.24 -0.68
N ALA A 63 8.84 5.20 0.26
CA ALA A 63 10.26 5.32 -0.03
C ALA A 63 10.76 4.20 -0.96
N GLU A 64 10.37 2.96 -0.69
CA GLU A 64 10.71 1.80 -1.53
C GLU A 64 10.08 1.88 -2.93
N ALA A 65 8.80 2.25 -3.02
CA ALA A 65 8.14 2.45 -4.31
C ALA A 65 8.79 3.57 -5.15
N PHE A 66 9.34 4.59 -4.48
CA PHE A 66 10.09 5.67 -5.11
C PHE A 66 11.48 5.23 -5.56
N TYR A 67 12.17 4.43 -4.76
CA TYR A 67 13.47 3.85 -5.11
C TYR A 67 13.36 2.96 -6.35
N GLU A 68 12.38 2.05 -6.42
CA GLU A 68 12.21 1.14 -7.55
C GLU A 68 11.88 1.83 -8.88
N ARG A 69 11.14 2.95 -8.85
CA ARG A 69 10.72 3.63 -10.09
C ARG A 69 11.69 4.69 -10.59
N GLY A 70 12.63 5.15 -9.76
CA GLY A 70 13.44 6.34 -10.03
C GLY A 70 12.55 7.59 -10.09
N LEU A 71 12.69 8.51 -9.14
CA LEU A 71 11.94 9.77 -9.13
C LEU A 71 12.15 10.53 -10.46
N TYR A 72 11.06 10.86 -11.17
CA TYR A 72 10.81 12.19 -11.78
C TYR A 72 9.44 12.28 -12.47
N ASN A 73 8.84 11.16 -12.90
CA ASN A 73 7.52 11.20 -13.59
C ASN A 73 6.30 11.12 -12.66
N LEU A 74 6.50 10.92 -11.35
CA LEU A 74 5.41 10.80 -10.38
C LEU A 74 4.85 12.15 -9.89
N LEU A 75 5.53 13.26 -10.24
CA LEU A 75 5.20 14.61 -9.81
C LEU A 75 4.30 15.37 -10.79
N ASN A 76 4.00 14.79 -11.96
CA ASN A 76 3.19 15.46 -12.97
C ASN A 76 1.75 14.92 -12.95
N GLU A 77 0.86 15.77 -12.45
CA GLU A 77 -0.60 15.81 -12.58
C GLU A 77 -1.37 14.48 -12.77
N LEU A 78 -2.15 14.14 -11.74
CA LEU A 78 -3.18 13.12 -11.75
C LEU A 78 -4.50 13.72 -12.25
N ASP A 79 -4.99 13.24 -13.39
CA ASP A 79 -6.32 13.58 -13.89
C ASP A 79 -7.31 12.48 -13.49
N ILE A 80 -8.27 12.83 -12.60
CA ILE A 80 -9.36 11.95 -12.15
C ILE A 80 -10.68 12.66 -12.45
N GLY A 81 -11.18 12.51 -13.68
CA GLY A 81 -12.44 13.14 -14.10
C GLY A 81 -12.37 14.67 -14.06
N THR A 82 -13.24 15.34 -13.29
CA THR A 82 -13.29 16.82 -13.17
C THR A 82 -12.52 17.38 -11.97
N LYS A 83 -11.82 16.54 -11.20
CA LYS A 83 -11.04 16.96 -10.02
C LYS A 83 -9.60 16.44 -10.12
N LYS A 84 -8.65 17.37 -10.28
CA LYS A 84 -7.23 17.11 -10.12
C LYS A 84 -6.95 16.80 -8.64
N ILE A 85 -6.74 15.53 -8.29
CA ILE A 85 -6.16 15.18 -6.98
C ILE A 85 -4.66 15.25 -7.17
N THR A 86 -3.96 16.25 -6.62
CA THR A 86 -2.49 16.25 -6.70
C THR A 86 -1.92 15.01 -6.01
N MET A 87 -0.73 14.56 -6.37
CA MET A 87 -0.05 13.45 -5.67
C MET A 87 0.10 13.76 -4.17
N GLU A 88 0.21 15.03 -3.79
CA GLU A 88 0.14 15.50 -2.40
C GLU A 88 -1.18 15.08 -1.74
N GLY A 89 -2.31 15.25 -2.44
CA GLY A 89 -3.62 14.77 -2.00
C GLY A 89 -3.67 13.24 -1.88
N PHE A 90 -3.00 12.50 -2.75
CA PHE A 90 -2.90 11.05 -2.63
C PHE A 90 -2.04 10.61 -1.43
N LEU A 91 -0.89 11.25 -1.22
CA LEU A 91 -0.03 11.01 -0.06
C LEU A 91 -0.74 11.30 1.27
N LEU A 92 -1.65 12.29 1.29
CA LEU A 92 -2.49 12.58 2.46
C LEU A 92 -3.48 11.45 2.79
N VAL A 93 -4.02 10.75 1.78
CA VAL A 93 -4.98 9.65 1.99
C VAL A 93 -4.30 8.28 2.09
N LEU A 94 -3.05 8.16 1.67
CA LEU A 94 -2.32 6.89 1.60
C LEU A 94 -2.21 6.16 2.96
N PRO A 95 -1.97 6.82 4.11
CA PRO A 95 -2.02 6.13 5.40
C PRO A 95 -3.37 5.45 5.65
N GLY A 96 -4.47 6.08 5.21
CA GLY A 96 -5.81 5.50 5.29
C GLY A 96 -6.00 4.30 4.35
N GLU A 97 -5.38 4.31 3.17
CA GLU A 97 -5.39 3.15 2.27
C GLU A 97 -4.55 1.99 2.81
N ILE A 98 -3.35 2.25 3.33
CA ILE A 98 -2.53 1.20 3.96
C ILE A 98 -3.23 0.62 5.20
N HIS A 99 -3.91 1.46 5.98
CA HIS A 99 -4.79 1.00 7.06
C HIS A 99 -5.87 0.04 6.55
N ASN A 100 -6.55 0.39 5.46
CA ASN A 100 -7.55 -0.48 4.84
C ASN A 100 -6.95 -1.80 4.33
N TRP A 101 -5.75 -1.77 3.77
CA TRP A 101 -5.06 -2.97 3.30
C TRP A 101 -4.68 -3.90 4.46
N LEU A 102 -4.16 -3.34 5.56
CA LEU A 102 -3.88 -4.11 6.78
C LEU A 102 -5.15 -4.72 7.36
N LEU A 103 -6.25 -3.97 7.44
CA LEU A 103 -7.55 -4.49 7.88
C LEU A 103 -8.06 -5.61 6.96
N PHE A 104 -7.96 -5.43 5.65
CA PHE A 104 -8.36 -6.44 4.68
C PHE A 104 -7.58 -7.74 4.87
N LEU A 105 -6.26 -7.66 5.00
CA LEU A 105 -5.42 -8.83 5.26
C LEU A 105 -5.72 -9.47 6.62
N HIS A 106 -5.93 -8.66 7.67
CA HIS A 106 -6.24 -9.13 9.02
C HIS A 106 -7.57 -9.89 9.07
N ASN A 107 -8.63 -9.29 8.53
CA ASN A 107 -9.98 -9.87 8.55
C ASN A 107 -10.08 -11.16 7.74
N ASN A 108 -9.17 -11.36 6.78
CA ASN A 108 -9.07 -12.58 5.98
C ASN A 108 -8.01 -13.57 6.50
N GLY A 109 -7.47 -13.36 7.69
CA GLY A 109 -6.49 -14.26 8.32
C GLY A 109 -5.19 -14.39 7.52
N GLN A 110 -4.82 -13.38 6.74
CA GLN A 110 -3.64 -13.43 5.87
C GLN A 110 -2.37 -12.94 6.55
N LEU A 111 -2.48 -12.11 7.60
CA LEU A 111 -1.34 -11.57 8.33
C LEU A 111 -0.71 -12.62 9.26
N LYS A 112 0.62 -12.63 9.32
CA LYS A 112 1.39 -13.40 10.30
C LYS A 112 1.25 -12.83 11.72
N GLY A 113 1.11 -11.51 11.83
CA GLY A 113 0.95 -10.79 13.09
C GLY A 113 -0.46 -10.30 13.37
N VAL A 114 -0.59 -9.58 14.49
CA VAL A 114 -1.83 -8.90 14.89
C VAL A 114 -1.73 -7.43 14.54
N TYR A 115 -2.78 -6.89 13.92
CA TYR A 115 -2.92 -5.46 13.65
C TYR A 115 -3.96 -4.84 14.58
N ASP A 116 -3.54 -3.90 15.41
CA ASP A 116 -4.43 -3.07 16.22
C ASP A 116 -4.80 -1.81 15.42
N ARG A 117 -6.06 -1.76 14.97
CA ARG A 117 -6.62 -0.68 14.17
C ARG A 117 -6.69 0.68 14.87
N PHE A 118 -6.71 0.71 16.20
CA PHE A 118 -6.88 1.95 16.96
C PHE A 118 -5.54 2.55 17.39
N THR A 119 -4.55 1.70 17.67
CA THR A 119 -3.19 2.16 17.96
C THR A 119 -2.31 2.23 16.72
N GLY A 120 -2.76 1.67 15.60
CA GLY A 120 -2.00 1.58 14.36
C GLY A 120 -0.78 0.67 14.47
N THR A 121 -0.77 -0.24 15.44
CA THR A 121 0.36 -1.14 15.71
C THR A 121 0.19 -2.45 14.97
N TYR A 122 1.20 -2.87 14.21
CA TYR A 122 1.33 -4.24 13.72
C TYR A 122 2.45 -4.97 14.47
N GLU A 123 2.16 -6.15 15.00
CA GLU A 123 3.09 -6.93 15.82
C GLU A 123 3.08 -8.41 15.43
N ILE A 124 4.25 -8.97 15.18
CA ILE A 124 4.47 -10.40 14.95
C ILE A 124 4.49 -11.11 16.30
N LYS A 125 3.71 -12.18 16.43
CA LYS A 125 3.75 -13.09 17.59
C LYS A 125 4.72 -14.23 17.35
#